data_AF-A0A7S3F1H7-F1
#
_entry.id   AF-A0A7S3F1H7-F1
#
_cell.length_a   1.000
_cell.length_b   1.000
_cell.length_c   1.000
_cell.angle_alpha   90.00
_cell.angle_beta   90.00
_cell.angle_gamma   90.00
#
_symmetry.space_group_name_H-M   'P 1'
#
loop_
_entity.id
_entity.type
_entity.pdbx_description
1 polymer ?
#
loop_
_entity_poly.entity_id
_entity_poly.type
_entity_poly.pdbx_seq_one_letter_code
_entity_poly.pdbx_strand_id
1 'polypeptide(L)'
;WEEEVFKLLQRNGSELLSIFTYYSKSGSAGSASAWAAETMQQTELVDLALDCGLATREFPIARVQNVFERADQTDDRKGGDNSLEFHEFLEAVVMLAFHRANPRFGLVGHEHEASIPLPGCLESLLQKNLLAKAKQDSLVKVKKMIEKEPSVHSVLRPLKRKLTESFVTVCKRDSTMAAKDPKSCRMSLDMFCHDLSLRAVTKDIVVSPT
;
A
#
# COMPACT_ATOMS: atom_id res chain seq x y z
N TRP A 1 23.36 9.00 -12.17
CA TRP A 1 22.01 8.46 -12.43
C TRP A 1 21.16 8.50 -11.15
N GLU A 2 21.76 8.39 -9.96
CA GLU A 2 21.07 8.44 -8.66
C GLU A 2 20.22 9.71 -8.47
N GLU A 3 20.76 10.90 -8.76
CA GLU A 3 20.01 12.17 -8.65
C GLU A 3 18.74 12.16 -9.52
N GLU A 4 18.86 11.66 -10.75
CA GLU A 4 17.72 11.59 -11.68
C GLU A 4 16.71 10.53 -11.28
N VAL A 5 17.17 9.38 -10.74
CA VAL A 5 16.28 8.39 -10.11
C VAL A 5 15.54 8.99 -8.93
N PHE A 6 16.23 9.71 -8.06
CA PHE A 6 15.63 10.38 -6.92
C PHE A 6 14.57 11.40 -7.36
N LYS A 7 14.87 12.25 -8.34
CA LYS A 7 13.90 13.20 -8.92
C LYS A 7 12.69 12.49 -9.52
N LEU A 8 12.87 11.36 -10.19
CA LEU A 8 11.76 10.56 -10.73
C LEU A 8 10.88 9.98 -9.63
N LEU A 9 11.47 9.41 -8.58
CA LEU A 9 10.72 8.87 -7.44
C LEU A 9 10.00 10.00 -6.70
N GLN A 10 10.67 11.12 -6.45
CA GLN A 10 10.08 12.29 -5.80
C GLN A 10 8.91 12.86 -6.61
N ARG A 11 9.07 13.01 -7.93
CA ARG A 11 8.03 13.52 -8.83
C ARG A 11 6.76 12.67 -8.81
N ASN A 12 6.91 11.35 -8.69
CA ASN A 12 5.79 10.40 -8.69
C ASN A 12 5.43 9.88 -7.29
N GLY A 13 6.01 10.44 -6.22
CA GLY A 13 5.98 9.85 -4.89
C GLY A 13 4.57 9.66 -4.32
N SER A 14 3.67 10.61 -4.56
CA SER A 14 2.27 10.50 -4.12
C SER A 14 1.50 9.38 -4.80
N GLU A 15 1.77 9.15 -6.10
CA GLU A 15 1.12 8.09 -6.86
C GLU A 15 1.69 6.72 -6.48
N LEU A 16 3.01 6.63 -6.31
CA LEU A 16 3.68 5.43 -5.83
C LEU A 16 3.21 5.05 -4.42
N LEU A 17 3.05 6.02 -3.52
CA LEU A 17 2.49 5.77 -2.18
C LEU A 17 1.04 5.28 -2.26
N SER A 18 0.23 5.82 -3.17
CA SER A 18 -1.15 5.38 -3.37
C SER A 18 -1.24 3.95 -3.92
N ILE A 19 -0.33 3.57 -4.81
CA ILE A 19 -0.19 2.20 -5.32
C ILE A 19 0.23 1.28 -4.18
N PHE A 20 1.31 1.60 -3.46
CA PHE A 20 1.79 0.84 -2.32
C PHE A 20 0.65 0.58 -1.32
N THR A 21 0.00 1.65 -0.88
CA THR A 21 -1.13 1.61 0.06
C THR A 21 -2.29 0.72 -0.42
N TYR A 22 -2.59 0.72 -1.73
CA TYR A 22 -3.64 -0.13 -2.27
C TYR A 22 -3.28 -1.61 -2.11
N TYR A 23 -2.08 -1.99 -2.57
CA TYR A 23 -1.67 -3.39 -2.59
C TYR A 23 -1.41 -3.93 -1.17
N SER A 24 -0.80 -3.14 -0.28
CA SER A 24 -0.61 -3.45 1.15
C SER A 24 -1.90 -3.73 1.91
N LYS A 25 -3.02 -3.13 1.49
CA LYS A 25 -4.33 -3.33 2.15
C LYS A 25 -5.18 -4.41 1.48
N SER A 26 -4.85 -4.77 0.26
CA SER A 26 -5.65 -5.69 -0.56
C SER A 26 -5.41 -7.16 -0.21
N GLY A 27 -4.29 -7.49 0.44
CA GLY A 27 -3.99 -8.84 0.91
C GLY A 27 -4.71 -9.21 2.22
N SER A 28 -4.73 -10.50 2.52
CA SER A 28 -5.33 -11.06 3.73
C SER A 28 -4.66 -10.60 5.04
N ALA A 29 -3.46 -10.01 4.97
CA ALA A 29 -2.66 -9.61 6.13
C ALA A 29 -3.02 -8.24 6.71
N GLY A 30 -3.61 -7.34 5.92
CA GLY A 30 -4.04 -6.00 6.37
C GLY A 30 -5.13 -6.02 7.46
N SER A 31 -5.68 -7.19 7.78
CA SER A 31 -6.68 -7.40 8.83
C SER A 31 -6.09 -7.69 10.22
N ALA A 32 -4.76 -7.92 10.35
CA ALA A 32 -4.19 -8.45 11.60
C ALA A 32 -3.64 -7.37 12.54
N SER A 33 -3.12 -6.25 12.03
CA SER A 33 -2.61 -5.14 12.85
C SER A 33 -2.44 -3.85 12.03
N ALA A 34 -2.33 -2.71 12.70
CA ALA A 34 -2.00 -1.43 12.04
C ALA A 34 -0.63 -1.47 11.33
N TRP A 35 0.35 -2.21 11.88
CA TRP A 35 1.65 -2.42 11.25
C TRP A 35 1.52 -3.19 9.93
N ALA A 36 0.78 -4.30 9.93
CA ALA A 36 0.55 -5.10 8.73
C ALA A 36 -0.27 -4.35 7.65
N ALA A 37 -0.97 -3.28 8.01
CA ALA A 37 -1.65 -2.40 7.06
C ALA A 37 -0.73 -1.34 6.43
N GLU A 38 0.49 -1.17 6.96
CA GLU A 38 1.50 -0.20 6.51
C GLU A 38 2.69 -0.85 5.79
N THR A 39 2.76 -2.18 5.72
CA THR A 39 3.80 -2.92 4.98
C THR A 39 3.21 -3.73 3.82
N MET A 40 4.04 -4.17 2.88
CA MET A 40 3.64 -4.95 1.71
C MET A 40 4.25 -6.35 1.75
N GLN A 41 3.44 -7.39 1.70
CA GLN A 41 3.91 -8.78 1.66
C GLN A 41 4.32 -9.23 0.25
N GLN A 42 5.10 -10.31 0.16
CA GLN A 42 5.56 -10.84 -1.14
C GLN A 42 4.40 -11.16 -2.09
N THR A 43 3.30 -11.71 -1.56
CA THR A 43 2.09 -12.02 -2.35
C THR A 43 1.48 -10.76 -2.96
N GLU A 44 1.49 -9.65 -2.23
CA GLU A 44 0.93 -8.36 -2.71
C GLU A 44 1.83 -7.73 -3.78
N LEU A 45 3.15 -7.88 -3.67
CA LEU A 45 4.08 -7.48 -4.75
C LEU A 45 3.87 -8.35 -6.00
N VAL A 46 3.60 -9.64 -5.83
CA VAL A 46 3.27 -10.55 -6.94
C VAL A 46 1.97 -10.13 -7.62
N ASP A 47 0.93 -9.79 -6.86
CA ASP A 47 -0.34 -9.28 -7.40
C ASP A 47 -0.14 -7.97 -8.19
N LEU A 48 0.65 -7.03 -7.65
CA LEU A 48 1.05 -5.81 -8.36
C LEU A 48 1.77 -6.15 -9.67
N ALA A 49 2.69 -7.12 -9.64
CA ALA A 49 3.44 -7.53 -10.81
C ALA A 49 2.57 -8.17 -11.88
N LEU A 50 1.53 -8.91 -11.50
CA LEU A 50 0.55 -9.48 -12.41
C LEU A 50 -0.34 -8.39 -13.02
N ASP A 51 -0.94 -7.55 -12.19
CA ASP A 51 -1.83 -6.45 -12.63
C ASP A 51 -1.11 -5.48 -13.57
N CYS A 52 0.16 -5.17 -13.29
CA CYS A 52 0.94 -4.22 -14.08
C CYS A 52 1.70 -4.87 -15.25
N GLY A 53 1.68 -6.20 -15.39
CA GLY A 53 2.46 -6.92 -16.40
C GLY A 53 3.97 -6.68 -16.26
N LEU A 54 4.47 -6.70 -15.02
CA LEU A 54 5.90 -6.58 -14.71
C LEU A 54 6.61 -7.89 -15.02
N ALA A 55 5.97 -9.02 -14.77
CA ALA A 55 6.48 -10.32 -15.16
C ALA A 55 6.38 -10.53 -16.68
N THR A 56 7.44 -11.05 -17.27
CA THR A 56 7.53 -11.39 -18.69
C THR A 56 8.19 -12.76 -18.85
N ARG A 57 8.26 -13.28 -20.07
CA ARG A 57 8.96 -14.54 -20.34
C ARG A 57 10.43 -14.51 -19.92
N GLU A 58 11.10 -13.38 -20.09
CA GLU A 58 12.53 -13.21 -19.75
C GLU A 58 12.74 -12.72 -18.30
N PHE A 59 11.68 -12.23 -17.68
CA PHE A 59 11.66 -11.78 -16.29
C PHE A 59 10.45 -12.42 -15.56
N PRO A 60 10.50 -13.72 -15.24
CA PRO A 60 9.37 -14.45 -14.67
C PRO A 60 9.07 -14.03 -13.23
N ILE A 61 7.91 -14.42 -12.70
CA ILE A 61 7.48 -14.13 -11.32
C ILE A 61 8.53 -14.53 -10.26
N ALA A 62 9.25 -15.64 -10.47
CA ALA A 62 10.34 -16.03 -9.59
C ALA A 62 11.42 -14.93 -9.43
N ARG A 63 11.67 -14.14 -10.48
CA ARG A 63 12.58 -12.99 -10.40
C ARG A 63 11.97 -11.80 -9.68
N VAL A 64 10.65 -11.62 -9.73
CA VAL A 64 9.94 -10.63 -8.92
C VAL A 64 10.07 -10.97 -7.43
N GLN A 65 9.89 -12.25 -7.07
CA GLN A 65 10.07 -12.73 -5.69
C GLN A 65 11.51 -12.54 -5.21
N ASN A 66 12.51 -12.83 -6.04
CA ASN A 66 13.91 -12.55 -5.69
C ASN A 66 14.20 -11.05 -5.50
N VAL A 67 13.47 -10.15 -6.18
CA VAL A 67 13.60 -8.71 -5.94
C VAL A 67 13.00 -8.34 -4.59
N PHE A 68 11.84 -8.91 -4.24
CA PHE A 68 11.26 -8.76 -2.91
C PHE A 68 12.26 -9.15 -1.81
N GLU A 69 12.82 -10.36 -1.90
CA GLU A 69 13.76 -10.89 -0.91
C GLU A 69 15.04 -10.07 -0.78
N ARG A 70 15.41 -9.31 -1.82
CA ARG A 70 16.56 -8.41 -1.77
C ARG A 70 16.21 -7.06 -1.16
N ALA A 71 15.03 -6.53 -1.48
CA ALA A 71 14.55 -5.28 -0.93
C ALA A 71 14.19 -5.40 0.57
N ASP A 72 13.79 -6.58 1.03
CA ASP A 72 13.52 -6.92 2.44
C ASP A 72 14.82 -7.17 3.24
N GLN A 73 16.01 -7.13 2.63
CA GLN A 73 17.25 -7.36 3.38
C GLN A 73 17.68 -6.11 4.15
N THR A 74 17.87 -6.29 5.46
CA THR A 74 18.57 -5.28 6.28
C THR A 74 20.05 -5.20 5.91
N ASP A 75 20.68 -4.03 6.13
CA ASP A 75 22.12 -3.80 5.89
C ASP A 75 23.05 -4.85 6.54
N ASP A 76 22.59 -5.50 7.61
CA ASP A 76 23.28 -6.57 8.34
C ASP A 76 23.18 -7.96 7.67
N ARG A 77 22.46 -8.09 6.53
CA ARG A 77 22.11 -9.36 5.86
C ARG A 77 21.41 -10.38 6.77
N LYS A 78 20.87 -9.93 7.90
CA LYS A 78 19.91 -10.70 8.69
C LYS A 78 18.58 -10.56 7.95
N GLY A 79 17.96 -11.70 7.61
CA GLY A 79 16.71 -11.72 6.85
C GLY A 79 15.70 -10.73 7.39
N GLY A 80 14.97 -10.07 6.48
CA GLY A 80 13.99 -9.05 6.82
C GLY A 80 12.78 -9.57 7.57
N ASP A 81 11.80 -8.70 7.74
CA ASP A 81 10.56 -9.03 8.43
C ASP A 81 9.53 -9.70 7.51
N ASN A 82 9.92 -10.00 6.26
CA ASN A 82 9.08 -10.54 5.19
C ASN A 82 7.97 -9.58 4.76
N SER A 83 8.19 -8.27 4.92
CA SER A 83 7.27 -7.23 4.49
C SER A 83 8.02 -5.95 4.13
N LEU A 84 7.67 -5.35 2.99
CA LEU A 84 8.32 -4.12 2.55
C LEU A 84 7.63 -2.91 3.18
N GLU A 85 8.38 -2.08 3.87
CA GLU A 85 8.03 -0.69 4.11
C GLU A 85 8.04 0.11 2.80
N PHE A 86 7.47 1.31 2.81
CA PHE A 86 7.38 2.13 1.60
C PHE A 86 8.75 2.42 0.96
N HIS A 87 9.80 2.60 1.77
CA HIS A 87 11.14 2.89 1.24
C HIS A 87 11.77 1.65 0.56
N GLU A 88 11.60 0.46 1.12
CA GLU A 88 12.01 -0.82 0.54
C GLU A 88 11.21 -1.14 -0.72
N PHE A 89 9.91 -0.77 -0.75
CA PHE A 89 9.12 -0.83 -1.97
C PHE A 89 9.69 0.06 -3.09
N LEU A 90 10.14 1.29 -2.78
CA LEU A 90 10.78 2.15 -3.78
C LEU A 90 12.08 1.53 -4.33
N GLU A 91 12.87 0.90 -3.46
CA GLU A 91 14.05 0.13 -3.88
C GLU A 91 13.64 -1.04 -4.81
N ALA A 92 12.65 -1.82 -4.41
CA ALA A 92 12.11 -2.91 -5.21
C ALA A 92 11.65 -2.41 -6.60
N VAL A 93 10.99 -1.26 -6.70
CA VAL A 93 10.58 -0.66 -7.98
C VAL A 93 11.78 -0.33 -8.87
N VAL A 94 12.86 0.23 -8.30
CA VAL A 94 14.10 0.51 -9.04
C VAL A 94 14.76 -0.78 -9.53
N MET A 95 14.83 -1.80 -8.66
CA MET A 95 15.40 -3.12 -9.00
C MET A 95 14.57 -3.83 -10.08
N LEU A 96 13.24 -3.81 -9.96
CA LEU A 96 12.32 -4.36 -10.95
C LEU A 96 12.53 -3.68 -12.30
N ALA A 97 12.62 -2.34 -12.33
CA ALA A 97 12.86 -1.61 -13.57
C ALA A 97 14.18 -2.00 -14.23
N PHE A 98 15.25 -2.08 -13.44
CA PHE A 98 16.57 -2.40 -13.95
C PHE A 98 16.68 -3.84 -14.44
N HIS A 99 16.32 -4.83 -13.63
CA HIS A 99 16.48 -6.24 -13.98
C HIS A 99 15.47 -6.72 -15.04
N ARG A 100 14.29 -6.12 -15.10
CA ARG A 100 13.33 -6.38 -16.18
C ARG A 100 13.82 -5.84 -17.52
N ALA A 101 14.41 -4.64 -17.53
CA ALA A 101 14.94 -4.05 -18.75
C ALA A 101 16.26 -4.70 -19.20
N ASN A 102 16.99 -5.33 -18.27
CA ASN A 102 18.25 -6.01 -18.52
C ASN A 102 18.22 -7.46 -18.00
N PRO A 103 17.45 -8.39 -18.62
CA PRO A 103 17.26 -9.73 -18.07
C PRO A 103 18.54 -10.56 -17.93
N ARG A 104 19.56 -10.28 -18.75
CA ARG A 104 20.85 -10.99 -18.75
C ARG A 104 21.87 -10.42 -17.77
N PHE A 105 21.61 -9.24 -17.20
CA PHE A 105 22.55 -8.59 -16.30
C PHE A 105 22.88 -9.48 -15.10
N GLY A 106 24.17 -9.72 -14.85
CA GLY A 106 24.66 -10.56 -13.76
C GLY A 106 24.72 -12.06 -14.08
N LEU A 107 24.37 -12.47 -15.31
CA LEU A 107 24.70 -13.81 -15.81
C LEU A 107 26.16 -13.88 -16.24
N VAL A 108 26.70 -15.11 -16.29
CA VAL A 108 28.09 -15.35 -16.75
C VAL A 108 28.26 -14.82 -18.17
N GLY A 109 29.24 -13.94 -18.37
CA GLY A 109 29.51 -13.26 -19.64
C GLY A 109 28.68 -11.99 -19.89
N HIS A 110 27.80 -11.61 -18.96
CA HIS A 110 26.95 -10.41 -19.02
C HIS A 110 26.95 -9.66 -17.67
N GLU A 111 28.03 -9.78 -16.89
CA GLU A 111 28.13 -9.28 -15.52
C GLU A 111 28.00 -7.75 -15.43
N HIS A 112 28.38 -7.04 -16.49
CA HIS A 112 28.39 -5.58 -16.56
C HIS A 112 27.58 -5.02 -17.74
N GLU A 113 26.79 -5.86 -18.41
CA GLU A 113 26.04 -5.44 -19.60
C GLU A 113 24.64 -4.91 -19.22
N ALA A 114 24.54 -3.59 -19.06
CA ALA A 114 23.29 -2.87 -18.84
C ALA A 114 22.88 -2.11 -20.11
N SER A 115 22.25 -2.79 -21.07
CA SER A 115 21.80 -2.18 -22.34
C SER A 115 20.80 -1.04 -22.14
N ILE A 116 19.99 -1.09 -21.08
CA ILE A 116 19.00 -0.07 -20.71
C ILE A 116 19.26 0.39 -19.27
N PRO A 117 20.16 1.36 -19.06
CA PRO A 117 20.57 1.80 -17.73
C PRO A 117 19.51 2.69 -17.04
N LEU A 118 19.71 2.91 -15.73
CA LEU A 118 18.99 3.93 -14.98
C LEU A 118 19.43 5.35 -15.44
N PRO A 119 18.52 6.34 -15.44
CA PRO A 119 17.13 6.27 -15.01
C PRO A 119 16.12 5.77 -16.08
N GLY A 120 16.57 5.55 -17.33
CA GLY A 120 15.67 5.32 -18.47
C GLY A 120 14.77 4.09 -18.32
N CYS A 121 15.29 2.99 -17.78
CA CYS A 121 14.47 1.80 -17.50
C CYS A 121 13.39 2.06 -16.43
N LEU A 122 13.70 2.86 -15.41
CA LEU A 122 12.75 3.26 -14.36
C LEU A 122 11.63 4.14 -14.94
N GLU A 123 11.97 5.17 -15.69
CA GLU A 123 10.95 6.04 -16.31
C GLU A 123 10.01 5.25 -17.22
N SER A 124 10.56 4.35 -18.06
CA SER A 124 9.78 3.50 -18.94
C SER A 124 8.85 2.55 -18.16
N LEU A 125 9.32 1.94 -17.07
CA LEU A 125 8.49 1.07 -16.22
C LEU A 125 7.39 1.86 -15.51
N LEU A 126 7.70 3.05 -14.98
CA LEU A 126 6.71 3.91 -14.32
C LEU A 126 5.58 4.28 -15.29
N GLN A 127 5.92 4.81 -16.47
CA GLN A 127 4.92 5.32 -17.41
C GLN A 127 4.10 4.22 -18.09
N LYS A 128 4.72 3.09 -18.46
CA LYS A 128 4.06 2.05 -19.28
C LYS A 128 3.39 0.95 -18.45
N ASN A 129 3.80 0.80 -17.19
CA ASN A 129 3.34 -0.29 -16.34
C ASN A 129 2.73 0.22 -15.05
N LEU A 130 3.52 0.77 -14.12
CA LEU A 130 3.01 1.09 -12.78
C LEU A 130 1.94 2.19 -12.81
N LEU A 131 2.27 3.40 -13.26
CA LEU A 131 1.33 4.54 -13.20
C LEU A 131 0.13 4.35 -14.14
N ALA A 132 0.27 3.55 -15.19
CA ALA A 132 -0.79 3.29 -16.16
C ALA A 132 -1.75 2.17 -15.75
N LYS A 133 -1.29 1.16 -15.00
CA LYS A 133 -2.04 -0.09 -14.79
C LYS A 133 -2.27 -0.45 -13.33
N ALA A 134 -1.43 0.05 -12.42
CA ALA A 134 -1.58 -0.27 -11.01
C ALA A 134 -2.91 0.26 -10.50
N LYS A 135 -3.56 -0.55 -9.67
CA LYS A 135 -4.71 -0.09 -8.90
C LYS A 135 -4.22 0.90 -7.85
N GLN A 136 -5.02 1.94 -7.62
CA GLN A 136 -4.72 3.01 -6.69
C GLN A 136 -5.78 3.04 -5.60
N ASP A 137 -5.42 3.55 -4.43
CA ASP A 137 -6.38 3.78 -3.35
C ASP A 137 -7.48 4.74 -3.81
N SER A 138 -8.65 4.17 -4.11
CA SER A 138 -9.82 4.90 -4.57
C SER A 138 -10.60 5.52 -3.42
N LEU A 139 -10.27 5.22 -2.15
CA LEU A 139 -10.98 5.74 -0.99
C LEU A 139 -10.92 7.26 -0.92
N VAL A 140 -9.83 7.89 -1.37
CA VAL A 140 -9.76 9.36 -1.45
C VAL A 140 -10.75 9.91 -2.47
N LYS A 141 -10.92 9.24 -3.62
CA LYS A 141 -11.90 9.63 -4.64
C LYS A 141 -13.33 9.40 -4.13
N VAL A 142 -13.59 8.23 -3.53
CA VAL A 142 -14.87 7.87 -2.92
C VAL A 142 -15.24 8.86 -1.81
N LYS A 143 -14.31 9.19 -0.91
CA LYS A 143 -14.51 10.20 0.14
C LYS A 143 -14.90 11.55 -0.47
N LYS A 144 -14.18 12.04 -1.47
CA LYS A 144 -14.50 13.30 -2.15
C LYS A 144 -15.87 13.27 -2.84
N MET A 145 -16.28 12.11 -3.38
CA MET A 145 -17.61 11.93 -3.95
C MET A 145 -18.69 12.01 -2.87
N ILE A 146 -18.53 11.26 -1.77
CA ILE A 146 -19.44 11.25 -0.62
C ILE A 146 -19.57 12.65 0.00
N GLU A 147 -18.47 13.39 0.15
CA GLU A 147 -18.45 14.76 0.70
C GLU A 147 -19.15 15.78 -0.20
N LYS A 148 -19.36 15.48 -1.48
CA LYS A 148 -20.05 16.37 -2.42
C LYS A 148 -21.49 15.95 -2.67
N GLU A 149 -21.86 14.73 -2.29
CA GLU A 149 -23.13 14.13 -2.60
C GLU A 149 -24.28 14.79 -1.81
N PRO A 150 -25.24 15.47 -2.49
CA PRO A 150 -26.31 16.20 -1.81
C PRO A 150 -27.22 15.29 -0.97
N SER A 151 -27.44 14.05 -1.43
CA SER A 151 -28.25 13.06 -0.71
C SER A 151 -27.61 12.62 0.61
N VAL A 152 -26.28 12.54 0.67
CA VAL A 152 -25.54 12.28 1.91
C VAL A 152 -25.67 13.46 2.86
N HIS A 153 -25.57 14.69 2.35
CA HIS A 153 -25.68 15.89 3.16
C HIS A 153 -27.06 16.09 3.80
N SER A 154 -28.14 15.74 3.10
CA SER A 154 -29.50 15.86 3.64
C SER A 154 -29.72 14.95 4.85
N VAL A 155 -29.06 13.79 4.88
CA VAL A 155 -29.12 12.84 6.00
C VAL A 155 -28.12 13.18 7.11
N LEU A 156 -26.87 13.51 6.76
CA LEU A 156 -25.81 13.74 7.76
C LEU A 156 -25.96 15.06 8.51
N ARG A 157 -26.40 16.15 7.86
CA ARG A 157 -26.48 17.47 8.53
C ARG A 157 -27.39 17.47 9.75
N PRO A 158 -28.62 16.92 9.71
CA PRO A 158 -29.50 16.84 10.88
C PRO A 158 -28.94 15.92 11.98
N LEU A 159 -28.23 14.85 11.59
CA LEU A 159 -27.73 13.83 12.51
C LEU A 159 -26.36 14.20 13.11
N LYS A 160 -25.61 15.14 12.52
CA LYS A 160 -24.24 15.48 12.88
C LYS A 160 -24.05 15.70 14.38
N ARG A 161 -24.94 16.46 15.03
CA ARG A 161 -24.84 16.73 16.48
C ARG A 161 -24.97 15.43 17.29
N LYS A 162 -26.01 14.64 17.02
CA LYS A 162 -26.25 13.36 17.71
C LYS A 162 -25.09 12.37 17.48
N LEU A 163 -24.59 12.29 16.25
CA LEU A 163 -23.44 11.45 15.90
C LEU A 163 -22.17 11.92 16.63
N THR A 164 -21.94 13.23 16.71
CA THR A 164 -20.78 13.79 17.43
C THR A 164 -20.84 13.49 18.93
N GLU A 165 -21.99 13.72 19.57
CA GLU A 165 -22.19 13.39 20.99
C GLU A 165 -21.97 11.90 21.25
N SER A 166 -22.53 11.05 20.39
CA SER A 166 -22.39 9.61 20.50
C SER A 166 -20.93 9.16 20.32
N PHE A 167 -20.22 9.70 19.33
CA PHE A 167 -18.80 9.43 19.10
C PHE A 167 -17.94 9.84 20.31
N VAL A 168 -18.21 11.02 20.88
CA VAL A 168 -17.51 11.50 22.09
C VAL A 168 -17.74 10.60 23.29
N THR A 169 -18.96 10.09 23.48
CA THR A 169 -19.26 9.13 24.54
C THR A 169 -18.47 7.83 24.36
N VAL A 170 -18.31 7.34 23.13
CA VAL A 170 -17.55 6.11 22.85
C VAL A 170 -16.04 6.36 23.05
N CYS A 171 -15.48 7.46 22.54
CA CYS A 171 -14.06 7.81 22.78
C CYS A 171 -13.72 7.81 24.28
N LYS A 172 -14.60 8.36 25.13
CA LYS A 172 -14.37 8.44 26.58
C LYS A 172 -14.35 7.06 27.28
N ARG A 173 -14.96 6.04 26.67
CA ARG A 173 -14.96 4.67 27.18
C ARG A 173 -13.73 3.88 26.75
N ASP A 174 -13.07 4.32 25.69
CA ASP A 174 -11.86 3.68 25.20
C ASP A 174 -10.65 4.09 26.06
N SER A 175 -10.32 3.24 27.03
CA SER A 175 -9.16 3.43 27.91
C SER A 175 -7.83 3.17 27.23
N THR A 176 -7.82 2.57 26.03
CA THR A 176 -6.59 2.21 25.31
C THR A 176 -5.93 3.43 24.65
N MET A 177 -6.70 4.48 24.38
CA MET A 177 -6.25 5.71 23.73
C MET A 177 -6.32 6.90 24.70
N ALA A 178 -5.56 6.85 25.80
CA ALA A 178 -5.47 7.96 26.75
C ALA A 178 -5.00 9.25 26.04
N ALA A 179 -5.92 10.20 25.87
CA ALA A 179 -5.67 11.43 25.16
C ALA A 179 -4.65 12.31 25.92
N LYS A 180 -3.52 12.64 25.28
CA LYS A 180 -2.60 13.70 25.75
C LYS A 180 -3.17 15.11 25.54
N ASP A 181 -4.17 15.26 24.66
CA ASP A 181 -4.86 16.52 24.36
C ASP A 181 -6.38 16.37 24.57
N PRO A 182 -7.01 17.17 25.45
CA PRO A 182 -8.47 17.18 25.67
C PRO A 182 -9.31 17.42 24.41
N LYS A 183 -8.74 17.95 23.33
CA LYS A 183 -9.45 18.22 22.07
C LYS A 183 -9.45 17.06 21.07
N SER A 184 -8.60 16.04 21.24
CA SER A 184 -8.55 14.91 20.31
C SER A 184 -9.41 13.73 20.80
N CYS A 185 -10.68 13.68 20.40
CA CYS A 185 -11.50 12.48 20.55
C CYS A 185 -10.97 11.42 19.57
N ARG A 186 -10.38 10.35 20.11
CA ARG A 186 -9.88 9.20 19.34
C ARG A 186 -10.43 7.93 19.97
N MET A 187 -10.63 6.91 19.15
CA MET A 187 -10.93 5.55 19.59
C MET A 187 -10.11 4.58 18.73
N SER A 188 -9.80 3.43 19.30
CA SER A 188 -9.20 2.29 18.61
C SER A 188 -10.18 1.72 17.55
N LEU A 189 -9.61 1.03 16.56
CA LEU A 189 -10.41 0.36 15.53
C LEU A 189 -11.31 -0.72 16.15
N ASP A 190 -10.81 -1.45 17.14
CA ASP A 190 -11.57 -2.49 17.83
C ASP A 190 -12.79 -1.93 18.55
N MET A 191 -12.62 -0.82 19.28
CA MET A 191 -13.75 -0.15 19.94
C MET A 191 -14.76 0.42 18.94
N PHE A 192 -14.29 0.91 17.79
CA PHE A 192 -15.16 1.35 16.71
C PHE A 192 -15.99 0.19 16.14
N CYS A 193 -15.35 -0.91 15.76
CA CYS A 193 -16.03 -2.10 15.26
C CYS A 193 -17.03 -2.67 16.28
N HIS A 194 -16.64 -2.71 17.56
CA HIS A 194 -17.53 -3.13 18.64
C HIS A 194 -18.76 -2.23 18.77
N ASP A 195 -18.60 -0.91 18.73
CA ASP A 195 -19.72 0.04 18.78
C ASP A 195 -20.66 -0.09 17.57
N LEU A 196 -20.12 -0.33 16.37
CA LEU A 196 -20.93 -0.59 15.18
C LEU A 196 -21.76 -1.89 15.31
N SER A 197 -21.16 -2.95 15.86
CA SER A 197 -21.85 -4.22 16.12
C SER A 197 -22.93 -4.07 17.19
N LEU A 198 -22.67 -3.32 18.27
CA LEU A 198 -23.68 -3.02 19.30
C LEU A 198 -24.87 -2.23 18.74
N ARG A 199 -24.63 -1.36 17.77
CA ARG A 199 -25.69 -0.59 17.07
C ARG A 199 -26.37 -1.38 15.96
N ALA A 200 -25.99 -2.64 15.75
CA ALA A 200 -26.46 -3.48 14.65
C ALA A 200 -26.27 -2.83 13.26
N VAL A 201 -25.23 -2.00 13.11
CA VAL A 201 -24.84 -1.41 11.81
C VAL A 201 -24.02 -2.42 10.99
N THR A 202 -23.22 -3.24 11.68
CA THR A 202 -22.44 -4.33 11.12
C THR A 202 -22.96 -5.67 11.64
N LYS A 203 -22.72 -6.74 10.87
CA LYS A 203 -23.05 -8.11 11.26
C LYS A 203 -21.86 -9.00 10.93
N ASP A 204 -21.45 -9.83 11.88
CA ASP A 204 -20.42 -10.84 11.63
C ASP A 204 -20.99 -11.90 10.68
N ILE A 205 -20.33 -12.05 9.53
CA ILE A 205 -20.63 -13.09 8.56
C ILE A 205 -19.48 -14.08 8.63
N VAL A 206 -19.76 -15.27 9.15
CA VAL A 206 -18.83 -16.40 9.05
C VAL A 206 -18.89 -16.90 7.61
N VAL A 207 -17.81 -16.66 6.87
CA VAL A 207 -17.67 -17.16 5.50
C VAL A 207 -17.06 -18.56 5.58
N SER A 208 -17.82 -19.57 5.18
CA SER A 208 -17.29 -20.92 5.02
C SER A 208 -16.38 -20.98 3.79
N PRO A 209 -15.17 -21.57 3.86
CA PRO A 209 -14.33 -21.77 2.69
C PRO A 209 -15.09 -22.58 1.64
N THR A 210 -15.04 -22.12 0.38
CA THR A 210 -15.57 -22.85 -0.78
C THR A 210 -14.51 -23.80 -1.31
#